data_AF-A0A966K9R7-F1
#
_entry.id   AF-A0A966K9R7-F1
#
_cell.length_a   1.000
_cell.length_b   1.000
_cell.length_c   1.000
_cell.angle_alpha   90.00
_cell.angle_beta   90.00
_cell.angle_gamma   90.00
#
_symmetry.space_group_name_H-M   'P 1'
#
loop_
_entity.id
_entity.type
_entity.pdbx_description
1 polymer ?
#
loop_
_entity_poly.entity_id
_entity_poly.type
_entity_poly.pdbx_seq_one_letter_code
_entity_poly.pdbx_strand_id
1 'polypeptide(L)'
;MSKQLISQKAIIKPEKLIKCKACGELFSRLRPMQKACSIACAVALSKIDAEKSIAKLKKTERRQDKAKLNAMRTRPQLMRVAQSAFNAYVRARDAGKQCISCGNQLPINAIG
;
A
#
# COMPACT_ATOMS: atom_id res chain seq x y z
N MET A 1 -64.25 -1.22 39.43
CA MET A 1 -63.23 -0.24 39.02
C MET A 1 -61.92 -0.96 38.78
N SER A 2 -61.83 -1.54 37.59
CA SER A 2 -60.73 -2.35 37.10
C SER A 2 -59.52 -1.48 36.78
N LYS A 3 -58.34 -1.82 37.31
CA LYS A 3 -57.07 -1.36 36.73
C LYS A 3 -56.18 -2.57 36.50
N GLN A 4 -56.12 -2.95 35.23
CA GLN A 4 -55.25 -3.99 34.69
C GLN A 4 -53.78 -3.61 34.94
N LEU A 5 -53.02 -4.53 35.52
CA LEU A 5 -51.55 -4.47 35.58
C LEU A 5 -51.00 -4.85 34.21
N ILE A 6 -50.75 -3.85 33.37
CA ILE A 6 -50.16 -4.01 32.04
C ILE A 6 -48.63 -4.13 32.18
N SER A 7 -48.15 -5.36 31.93
CA SER A 7 -46.84 -5.75 31.39
C SER A 7 -45.86 -4.60 31.05
N GLN A 8 -44.89 -4.35 31.93
CA GLN A 8 -43.71 -3.55 31.59
C GLN A 8 -42.70 -4.42 30.82
N LYS A 9 -42.90 -4.56 29.50
CA LYS A 9 -41.83 -5.05 28.61
C LYS A 9 -40.83 -3.91 28.40
N ALA A 10 -39.70 -3.96 29.10
CA ALA A 10 -38.56 -3.09 28.83
C ALA A 10 -38.11 -3.28 27.38
N ILE A 11 -37.99 -2.18 26.63
CA ILE A 11 -37.47 -2.18 25.26
C ILE A 11 -35.95 -2.39 25.34
N ILE A 12 -35.51 -3.64 25.31
CA ILE A 12 -34.08 -3.99 25.25
C ILE A 12 -33.60 -3.65 23.84
N LYS A 13 -32.83 -2.56 23.71
CA LYS A 13 -32.17 -2.20 22.45
C LYS A 13 -31.25 -3.37 22.05
N PRO A 14 -31.33 -3.89 20.80
CA PRO A 14 -30.57 -5.07 20.41
C PRO A 14 -29.07 -4.79 20.54
N GLU A 15 -28.37 -5.67 21.26
CA GLU A 15 -26.94 -5.55 21.46
C GLU A 15 -26.23 -5.73 20.11
N LYS A 16 -25.57 -4.67 19.64
CA LYS A 16 -24.95 -4.66 18.31
C LYS A 16 -23.65 -5.46 18.36
N LEU A 17 -23.72 -6.73 17.97
CA LEU A 17 -22.54 -7.57 17.79
C LEU A 17 -21.70 -7.08 16.60
N ILE A 18 -20.39 -7.13 16.75
CA ILE A 18 -19.42 -6.88 15.68
C ILE A 18 -18.38 -7.97 15.59
N LYS A 19 -17.74 -8.07 14.42
CA LYS A 19 -16.63 -8.99 14.19
C LYS A 19 -15.34 -8.48 14.84
N CYS A 20 -14.64 -9.34 15.56
CA CYS A 20 -13.30 -9.09 16.06
C CYS A 20 -12.31 -8.95 14.91
N LYS A 21 -11.44 -7.94 14.94
CA LYS A 21 -10.41 -7.76 13.90
C LYS A 21 -9.27 -8.78 13.95
N ALA A 22 -9.12 -9.49 15.07
CA ALA A 22 -8.07 -10.51 15.24
C ALA A 22 -8.57 -11.91 14.85
N CYS A 23 -9.64 -12.40 15.49
CA CYS A 23 -10.17 -13.76 15.29
C CYS A 23 -11.42 -13.84 14.40
N GLY A 24 -12.09 -12.72 14.10
CA GLY A 24 -13.30 -12.70 13.27
C GLY A 24 -14.61 -13.04 13.99
N GLU A 25 -14.55 -13.51 15.24
CA GLU A 25 -15.72 -13.86 16.04
C GLU A 25 -16.63 -12.65 16.32
N LEU A 26 -17.93 -12.91 16.42
CA LEU A 26 -18.92 -11.90 16.79
C LEU A 26 -18.88 -11.67 18.30
N PHE A 27 -18.71 -10.43 18.72
CA PHE A 27 -18.70 -10.04 20.13
C PHE A 27 -19.44 -8.71 20.33
N SER A 28 -19.92 -8.46 21.55
CA SER A 28 -20.49 -7.17 21.91
C SER A 28 -19.42 -6.21 22.41
N ARG A 29 -19.44 -4.98 21.90
CA ARG A 29 -18.48 -3.95 22.32
C ARG A 29 -18.95 -3.32 23.61
N LEU A 30 -18.11 -3.40 24.64
CA LEU A 30 -18.31 -2.64 25.87
C LEU A 30 -17.93 -1.16 25.69
N ARG A 31 -16.97 -0.87 24.80
CA ARG A 31 -16.49 0.49 24.50
C ARG A 31 -16.67 0.84 23.02
N PRO A 32 -17.03 2.09 22.66
CA PRO A 32 -17.39 2.49 21.30
C PRO A 32 -16.30 2.20 20.24
N MET A 33 -15.02 2.20 20.62
CA MET A 33 -13.88 1.92 19.73
C MET A 33 -13.20 0.55 19.94
N GLN A 34 -13.80 -0.36 20.69
CA GLN A 34 -13.21 -1.68 20.95
C GLN A 34 -13.10 -2.51 19.65
N LYS A 35 -11.88 -2.88 19.26
CA LYS A 35 -11.60 -3.62 18.01
C LYS A 35 -11.42 -5.14 18.22
N ALA A 36 -11.17 -5.55 19.47
CA ALA A 36 -10.85 -6.92 19.86
C ALA A 36 -11.89 -7.46 20.87
N CYS A 37 -12.19 -8.75 20.79
CA CYS A 37 -13.09 -9.44 21.74
C CYS A 37 -12.41 -9.69 23.10
N SER A 38 -11.09 -9.93 23.11
CA SER A 38 -10.31 -10.26 24.31
C SER A 38 -8.95 -9.54 24.36
N ILE A 39 -8.28 -9.58 25.52
CA ILE A 39 -6.95 -9.00 25.73
C ILE A 39 -5.92 -9.65 24.79
N ALA A 40 -5.98 -10.98 24.62
CA ALA A 40 -5.09 -11.70 23.70
C ALA A 40 -5.24 -11.20 22.25
N CYS A 41 -6.49 -11.02 21.80
CA CYS A 41 -6.78 -10.46 20.48
C CYS A 41 -6.32 -8.99 20.34
N ALA A 42 -6.40 -8.20 21.42
CA ALA A 42 -5.92 -6.83 21.43
C ALA A 42 -4.39 -6.77 21.26
N VAL A 43 -3.65 -7.61 21.99
CA VAL A 43 -2.18 -7.73 21.88
C VAL A 43 -1.77 -8.16 20.48
N ALA A 44 -2.46 -9.15 19.89
CA ALA A 44 -2.20 -9.59 18.52
C ALA A 44 -2.36 -8.44 17.50
N LEU A 45 -3.44 -7.65 17.62
CA LEU A 45 -3.64 -6.48 16.76
C LEU A 45 -2.56 -5.41 16.96
N SER A 46 -2.15 -5.15 18.21
CA SER A 46 -1.08 -4.19 18.48
C SER A 46 0.24 -4.58 17.82
N LYS A 47 0.60 -5.87 17.82
CA LYS A 47 1.79 -6.37 17.11
C LYS A 47 1.70 -6.14 15.61
N ILE A 48 0.57 -6.50 15.00
CA ILE A 48 0.32 -6.31 13.57
C ILE A 48 0.38 -4.82 13.19
N ASP A 49 -0.23 -3.95 13.99
CA ASP A 49 -0.22 -2.50 13.75
C ASP A 49 1.19 -1.91 13.90
N ALA A 50 1.99 -2.41 14.85
CA ALA A 50 3.40 -2.03 15.00
C ALA A 50 4.26 -2.47 13.81
N GLU A 51 4.09 -3.71 13.32
CA GLU A 51 4.80 -4.19 12.13
C GLU A 51 4.45 -3.35 10.89
N LYS A 52 3.16 -3.02 10.71
CA LYS A 52 2.70 -2.15 9.62
C LYS A 52 3.26 -0.74 9.72
N SER A 53 3.35 -0.17 10.92
CA SER A 53 3.91 1.16 11.11
C SER A 53 5.40 1.19 10.78
N ILE A 54 6.16 0.19 11.24
CA ILE A 54 7.59 0.03 10.90
C ILE A 54 7.78 -0.14 9.40
N ALA A 55 6.98 -0.99 8.74
CA ALA A 55 7.07 -1.18 7.30
C ALA A 55 6.77 0.12 6.52
N LYS A 56 5.78 0.90 6.98
CA LYS A 56 5.46 2.21 6.40
C LYS A 56 6.61 3.20 6.57
N LEU A 57 7.22 3.27 7.75
CA LEU A 57 8.36 4.14 8.04
C LEU A 57 9.56 3.79 7.16
N LYS A 58 9.92 2.50 7.06
CA LYS A 58 11.00 2.03 6.17
C LYS A 58 10.74 2.38 4.71
N LYS A 59 9.48 2.27 4.24
CA LYS A 59 9.12 2.67 2.87
C LYS A 59 9.29 4.17 2.65
N THR A 60 8.91 4.99 3.63
CA THR A 60 9.10 6.44 3.55
C THR A 60 10.57 6.84 3.58
N GLU A 61 11.38 6.23 4.44
CA GLU A 61 12.83 6.44 4.52
C GLU A 61 13.50 6.12 3.19
N ARG A 62 13.27 4.92 2.64
CA ARG A 62 13.83 4.54 1.32
C ARG A 62 13.46 5.52 0.21
N ARG A 63 12.23 6.07 0.23
CA ARG A 63 11.79 7.07 -0.76
C ARG A 63 12.55 8.38 -0.58
N GLN A 64 12.71 8.83 0.67
CA GLN A 64 13.45 10.05 0.99
C GLN A 64 14.93 9.90 0.63
N ASP A 65 15.55 8.77 0.96
CA ASP A 65 16.96 8.50 0.65
C ASP A 65 17.20 8.44 -0.85
N LYS A 66 16.31 7.79 -1.61
CA LYS A 66 16.37 7.79 -3.08
C LYS A 66 16.24 9.21 -3.65
N ALA A 67 15.35 10.04 -3.09
CA ALA A 67 15.18 11.42 -3.52
C ALA A 67 16.43 12.26 -3.22
N LYS A 68 17.00 12.14 -2.01
CA LYS A 68 18.25 12.81 -1.62
C LYS A 68 19.41 12.38 -2.51
N LEU A 69 19.57 11.07 -2.73
CA LEU A 69 20.62 10.54 -3.60
C LEU A 69 20.49 11.05 -5.05
N ASN A 70 19.26 11.13 -5.56
CA ASN A 70 19.02 11.69 -6.88
C ASN A 70 19.33 13.19 -6.96
N ALA A 71 19.02 13.96 -5.91
CA ALA A 71 19.32 15.38 -5.84
C ALA A 71 20.83 15.66 -5.76
N MET A 72 21.59 14.76 -5.13
CA MET A 72 23.06 14.86 -5.00
C MET A 72 23.82 14.22 -6.18
N ARG A 73 23.13 13.84 -7.27
CA ARG A 73 23.82 13.25 -8.43
C ARG A 73 24.76 14.25 -9.07
N THR A 74 25.96 13.79 -9.39
CA THR A 74 26.96 14.59 -10.11
C THR A 74 26.65 14.66 -11.61
N ARG A 75 27.18 15.68 -12.30
CA ARG A 75 27.00 15.82 -13.76
C ARG A 75 27.33 14.54 -14.55
N PRO A 76 28.46 13.84 -14.32
CA PRO A 76 28.77 12.60 -15.05
C PRO A 76 27.76 11.48 -14.82
N GLN A 77 27.19 11.38 -13.61
CA GLN A 77 26.17 10.38 -13.29
C GLN A 77 24.86 10.67 -14.04
N LEU A 78 24.45 11.94 -14.08
CA LEU A 78 23.27 12.36 -14.84
C LEU A 78 23.44 12.11 -16.34
N MET A 79 24.62 12.41 -16.90
CA MET A 79 24.93 12.13 -18.31
C MET A 79 24.82 10.65 -18.64
N ARG A 80 25.35 9.76 -17.79
CA ARG A 80 25.25 8.30 -18.00
C ARG A 80 23.80 7.81 -18.00
N VAL A 81 22.98 8.30 -17.08
CA VAL A 81 21.55 7.94 -17.01
C VAL A 81 20.79 8.48 -18.22
N ALA A 82 21.06 9.73 -18.61
CA ALA A 82 20.43 10.35 -19.78
C ALA A 82 20.78 9.59 -21.07
N GLN A 83 22.05 9.26 -21.28
CA GLN A 83 22.50 8.49 -22.44
C GLN A 83 21.81 7.12 -22.51
N SER A 84 21.74 6.40 -21.39
CA SER A 84 21.09 5.09 -21.33
C SER A 84 19.60 5.18 -21.65
N ALA A 85 18.90 6.16 -21.08
CA ALA A 85 17.48 6.37 -21.35
C ALA A 85 17.23 6.78 -22.81
N PHE A 86 18.06 7.65 -23.36
CA PHE A 86 17.98 8.08 -24.75
C PHE A 86 18.25 6.92 -25.72
N ASN A 87 19.30 6.13 -25.47
CA ASN A 87 19.60 4.96 -26.29
C ASN A 87 18.47 3.92 -26.26
N ALA A 88 17.87 3.69 -25.09
CA ALA A 88 16.71 2.81 -24.96
C ALA A 88 15.50 3.30 -25.78
N TYR A 89 15.23 4.60 -25.74
CA TYR A 89 14.19 5.22 -26.56
C TYR A 89 14.47 5.07 -28.06
N VAL A 90 15.70 5.38 -28.50
CA VAL A 90 16.09 5.25 -29.91
C VAL A 90 15.92 3.81 -30.39
N ARG A 91 16.35 2.82 -29.60
CA ARG A 91 16.16 1.40 -29.93
C ARG A 91 14.68 1.04 -30.08
N ALA A 92 13.82 1.51 -29.18
CA ALA A 92 12.38 1.24 -29.26
C ALA A 92 11.73 1.95 -30.46
N ARG A 93 12.14 3.19 -30.76
CA ARG A 93 11.61 4.00 -31.87
C ARG A 93 12.01 3.46 -33.24
N ASP A 94 13.24 2.99 -33.36
CA ASP A 94 13.85 2.55 -34.63
C ASP A 94 13.77 1.04 -34.82
N ALA A 95 13.14 0.31 -33.88
CA ALA A 95 12.89 -1.11 -34.00
C ALA A 95 12.14 -1.42 -35.31
N GLY A 96 12.73 -2.29 -36.14
CA GLY A 96 12.13 -2.71 -37.41
C GLY A 96 12.22 -1.67 -38.54
N LYS A 97 12.82 -0.50 -38.31
CA LYS A 97 13.03 0.50 -39.37
C LYS A 97 14.35 0.25 -40.11
N GLN A 98 14.43 0.79 -41.31
CA GLN A 98 15.65 0.87 -42.09
C GLN A 98 16.50 2.06 -41.62
N CYS A 99 17.82 1.93 -41.73
CA CYS A 99 18.75 3.01 -41.43
C CYS A 99 18.48 4.21 -42.36
N ILE A 100 18.34 5.40 -41.77
CA ILE A 100 18.03 6.63 -42.52
C ILE A 100 19.13 7.03 -43.51
N SER A 101 20.39 6.68 -43.25
CA SER A 101 21.52 7.06 -44.11
C SER A 101 21.79 6.06 -45.24
N CYS A 102 21.58 4.76 -45.02
CA CYS A 102 21.98 3.72 -45.97
C CYS A 102 20.85 2.78 -46.41
N GLY A 103 19.64 2.90 -45.87
CA GLY A 103 18.48 2.08 -46.24
C GLY A 103 18.52 0.61 -45.77
N ASN A 104 19.63 0.17 -45.15
CA ASN A 104 19.76 -1.20 -44.66
C ASN A 104 18.88 -1.45 -43.42
N GLN A 105 18.37 -2.67 -43.28
CA GLN A 105 17.56 -3.07 -42.13
C GLN A 105 18.39 -2.98 -40.84
N LEU A 106 17.87 -2.29 -39.81
CA LEU A 106 18.56 -2.19 -38.53
C LEU A 106 18.56 -3.55 -37.82
N PRO A 107 19.72 -4.04 -37.36
CA PRO A 107 19.79 -5.31 -36.64
C PRO A 107 19.05 -5.20 -35.32
N ILE A 108 18.15 -6.15 -35.07
CA ILE A 108 17.23 -6.15 -33.92
C ILE A 108 17.98 -6.05 -32.57
N ASN A 109 19.25 -6.49 -32.52
CA ASN A 109 20.03 -6.59 -31.29
C ASN A 109 21.44 -5.93 -31.32
N ALA A 110 21.84 -5.24 -32.40
CA ALA A 110 23.25 -4.82 -32.57
C ALA A 110 23.47 -3.30 -32.66
N ILE A 111 22.84 -2.53 -31.76
CA ILE A 111 23.08 -1.09 -31.65
C ILE A 111 23.54 -0.78 -30.23
N GLY A 112 24.86 -0.88 -30.04
CA GLY A 112 25.61 -0.57 -28.82
C GLY A 112 25.91 0.91 -28.71
#